data_AF-A0A8K0NQ45-F1
#
_entry.id   AF-A0A8K0NQ45-F1
#
_cell.length_a   1.000
_cell.length_b   1.000
_cell.length_c   1.000
_cell.angle_alpha   90.00
_cell.angle_beta   90.00
_cell.angle_gamma   90.00
#
_symmetry.space_group_name_H-M   'P 1'
#
loop_
_entity.id
_entity.type
_entity.pdbx_description
1 polymer ?
#
loop_
_entity_poly.entity_id
_entity_poly.type
_entity_poly.pdbx_seq_one_letter_code
_entity_poly.pdbx_strand_id
1 'polypeptide(L)'
;MSTNFASQKRSKSRPVDLPGFTGKADRLGLDKTVVKKRKQAATGVKQEEPRRKKPRSEQKRGKRVSQESGDARLPVDRPSSEVATCSAELAVNKAELAGIETDGEPKPDEVKAEMSESDHSCRRTLTDLPVELLLQIHELAGSSDLPCVSRYIHAALSDHTPLQAVQWLANRYGAQGSQRFLSLALRHPICDYDLVQLINYHWEELVLWHRADFEPRPIISPFGKALLPMYSDPLSIRNYPLGRLPCDSVPRRVLRIPPKEGDEARPDALACYILSKYVVSEKVLSYGIRHAVYTNQAGWARSFIGYGGNPFDKGGLALEIAMRRGDLDMVRDLVETHIATTGCRRKMQTNAAVITDEIKALILKFATREILDYFVKERKVKLSLGSILAL
;
A
#
# COMPACT_ATOMS: atom_id res chain seq x y z
N MET A 1 -32.32 57.71 12.06
CA MET A 1 -32.20 56.41 12.76
C MET A 1 -30.90 55.78 12.30
N SER A 2 -29.86 55.90 13.12
CA SER A 2 -28.51 55.44 12.83
C SER A 2 -28.34 53.99 13.28
N THR A 3 -27.92 53.09 12.38
CA THR A 3 -27.57 51.71 12.75
C THR A 3 -26.08 51.49 12.58
N ASN A 4 -25.43 51.30 13.74
CA ASN A 4 -24.03 50.92 13.91
C ASN A 4 -23.82 49.48 13.42
N PHE A 5 -22.85 49.26 12.53
CA PHE A 5 -22.27 47.93 12.28
C PHE A 5 -20.98 47.79 13.09
N ALA A 6 -21.03 46.90 14.09
CA ALA A 6 -19.94 46.63 15.01
C ALA A 6 -18.86 45.74 14.38
N SER A 7 -17.60 46.17 14.52
CA SER A 7 -16.39 45.38 14.27
C SER A 7 -16.36 44.08 15.07
N GLN A 8 -16.39 42.94 14.39
CA GLN A 8 -15.99 41.66 14.96
C GLN A 8 -14.46 41.59 15.09
N LYS A 9 -13.99 41.53 16.34
CA LYS A 9 -12.60 41.28 16.70
C LYS A 9 -12.22 39.84 16.30
N ARG A 10 -11.23 39.71 15.42
CA ARG A 10 -10.56 38.43 15.10
C ARG A 10 -9.92 37.85 16.37
N SER A 11 -10.43 36.72 16.82
CA SER A 11 -9.81 35.88 17.84
C SER A 11 -8.51 35.29 17.30
N LYS A 12 -7.39 35.57 17.96
CA LYS A 12 -6.09 34.92 17.74
C LYS A 12 -6.23 33.44 18.10
N SER A 13 -6.21 32.57 17.10
CA SER A 13 -6.10 31.13 17.27
C SER A 13 -4.76 30.81 17.93
N ARG A 14 -4.80 30.12 19.07
CA ARG A 14 -3.60 29.58 19.74
C ARG A 14 -3.01 28.46 18.88
N PRO A 15 -1.68 28.31 18.82
CA PRO A 15 -1.04 27.14 18.24
C PRO A 15 -1.47 25.91 19.04
N VAL A 16 -1.93 24.88 18.33
CA VAL A 16 -2.22 23.56 18.91
C VAL A 16 -0.90 22.84 19.04
N ASP A 17 -0.39 22.73 20.27
CA ASP A 17 0.78 21.92 20.59
C ASP A 17 0.48 20.45 20.28
N LEU A 18 1.21 19.88 19.32
CA LEU A 18 1.21 18.44 19.06
C LEU A 18 1.82 17.72 20.27
N PRO A 19 1.19 16.65 20.79
CA PRO A 19 1.75 15.90 21.91
C PRO A 19 3.07 15.26 21.50
N GLY A 20 4.13 15.61 22.23
CA GLY A 20 5.45 15.02 22.09
C GLY A 20 5.39 13.50 22.23
N PHE A 21 5.73 12.80 21.15
CA PHE A 21 5.89 11.35 21.11
C PHE A 21 7.15 10.94 21.91
N THR A 22 7.07 10.96 23.23
CA THR A 22 8.01 10.18 24.07
C THR A 22 7.44 8.77 24.21
N GLY A 23 7.69 7.92 23.21
CA GLY A 23 7.31 6.51 23.24
C GLY A 23 8.11 5.74 24.29
N LYS A 24 7.70 5.81 25.55
CA LYS A 24 7.92 4.71 26.49
C LYS A 24 6.94 3.62 26.11
N ALA A 25 7.44 2.59 25.43
CA ALA A 25 6.71 1.35 25.25
C ALA A 25 6.53 0.70 26.62
N ASP A 26 5.42 1.00 27.28
CA ASP A 26 4.96 0.25 28.44
C ASP A 26 4.67 -1.18 27.96
N ARG A 27 5.64 -2.03 28.27
CA ARG A 27 5.55 -3.47 28.13
C ARG A 27 4.37 -3.93 28.98
N LEU A 28 3.33 -4.39 28.32
CA LEU A 28 2.34 -5.30 28.87
C LEU A 28 3.07 -6.34 29.73
N GLY A 29 2.79 -6.30 31.04
CA GLY A 29 3.35 -7.20 32.03
C GLY A 29 2.89 -8.62 31.79
N LEU A 30 3.59 -9.34 30.91
CA LEU A 30 3.56 -10.79 30.88
C LEU A 30 4.44 -11.31 32.02
N ASP A 31 3.76 -11.88 33.01
CA ASP A 31 4.31 -12.48 34.20
C ASP A 31 5.38 -13.54 33.86
N LYS A 32 6.63 -13.27 34.27
CA LYS A 32 7.80 -14.10 33.97
C LYS A 32 7.84 -15.40 34.76
N THR A 33 6.84 -15.68 35.59
CA THR A 33 6.79 -16.87 36.45
C THR A 33 6.34 -18.14 35.74
N VAL A 34 5.69 -18.05 34.58
CA VAL A 34 5.11 -19.24 33.89
C VAL A 34 6.10 -19.96 32.95
N VAL A 35 7.15 -19.29 32.45
CA VAL A 35 8.10 -19.91 31.50
C VAL A 35 9.17 -20.77 32.20
N LYS A 36 9.40 -20.58 33.51
CA LYS A 36 10.42 -21.35 34.26
C LYS A 36 9.94 -22.75 34.69
N LYS A 37 8.61 -22.99 34.77
CA LYS A 37 8.04 -24.28 35.18
C LYS A 37 7.93 -25.34 34.07
N ARG A 38 8.08 -24.98 32.79
CA ARG A 38 8.06 -25.95 31.67
C ARG A 38 9.43 -26.51 31.28
N LYS A 39 10.53 -26.01 31.84
CA LYS A 39 11.90 -26.51 31.54
C LYS A 39 12.47 -27.53 32.53
N GLN A 40 11.76 -27.84 33.62
CA GLN A 40 12.19 -28.83 34.63
C GLN A 40 11.46 -30.18 34.54
N ALA A 41 10.54 -30.37 33.59
CA ALA A 41 9.80 -31.63 33.40
C ALA A 41 10.37 -32.54 32.29
N ALA A 42 11.55 -32.22 31.73
CA ALA A 42 12.13 -32.93 30.58
C ALA A 42 13.51 -33.57 30.89
N THR A 43 13.75 -33.94 32.14
CA THR A 43 14.94 -34.70 32.56
C THR A 43 14.52 -35.84 33.46
N GLY A 44 14.23 -37.00 32.87
CA GLY A 44 14.00 -38.24 33.58
C GLY A 44 13.69 -39.37 32.62
N VAL A 45 14.38 -40.50 32.82
CA VAL A 45 14.27 -41.78 32.09
C VAL A 45 15.12 -41.88 30.81
N LYS A 46 16.42 -42.17 31.01
CA LYS A 46 17.22 -42.95 30.05
C LYS A 46 16.83 -44.43 30.24
N GLN A 47 16.17 -45.02 29.26
CA GLN A 47 16.21 -46.47 29.05
C GLN A 47 17.19 -46.75 27.91
N GLU A 48 18.17 -47.60 28.20
CA GLU A 48 19.11 -48.18 27.23
C GLU A 48 18.37 -49.21 26.37
N GLU A 49 18.38 -49.00 25.06
CA GLU A 49 17.93 -50.00 24.07
C GLU A 49 19.06 -50.24 23.04
N PRO A 50 19.36 -51.50 22.67
CA PRO A 50 20.62 -51.81 22.01
C PRO A 50 20.60 -51.54 20.50
N ARG A 51 21.71 -50.97 20.03
CA ARG A 51 21.99 -50.57 18.65
C ARG A 51 22.02 -51.78 17.70
N ARG A 52 21.01 -51.91 16.84
CA ARG A 52 21.10 -52.68 15.59
C ARG A 52 21.79 -51.83 14.51
N LYS A 53 22.99 -52.26 14.09
CA LYS A 53 23.73 -51.71 12.94
C LYS A 53 22.99 -52.08 11.64
N LYS A 54 22.68 -51.09 10.79
CA LYS A 54 22.35 -51.31 9.38
C LYS A 54 23.47 -50.75 8.49
N PRO A 55 23.82 -51.44 7.39
CA PRO A 55 24.93 -51.08 6.52
C PRO A 55 24.62 -49.86 5.65
N ARG A 56 25.67 -49.06 5.44
CA ARG A 56 25.69 -47.81 4.67
C ARG A 56 25.99 -48.17 3.21
N SER A 57 24.99 -48.07 2.34
CA SER A 57 25.21 -48.16 0.89
C SER A 57 25.70 -46.81 0.37
N GLU A 58 26.88 -46.84 -0.26
CA GLU A 58 27.46 -45.74 -1.02
C GLU A 58 26.64 -45.47 -2.27
N GLN A 59 26.12 -44.26 -2.42
CA GLN A 59 25.53 -43.80 -3.67
C GLN A 59 26.35 -42.62 -4.20
N LYS A 60 27.29 -42.95 -5.08
CA LYS A 60 28.07 -42.02 -5.91
C LYS A 60 27.10 -41.21 -6.78
N ARG A 61 27.03 -39.89 -6.57
CA ARG A 61 26.40 -38.95 -7.51
C ARG A 61 27.48 -38.34 -8.40
N GLY A 62 27.41 -38.69 -9.68
CA GLY A 62 28.27 -38.16 -10.74
C GLY A 62 27.99 -36.69 -11.04
N LYS A 63 29.07 -35.93 -11.19
CA LYS A 63 29.11 -34.61 -11.83
C LYS A 63 28.75 -34.77 -13.31
N ARG A 64 27.65 -34.16 -13.77
CA ARG A 64 27.45 -33.85 -15.19
C ARG A 64 27.84 -32.40 -15.43
N VAL A 65 28.87 -32.26 -16.25
CA VAL A 65 29.27 -31.03 -16.95
C VAL A 65 28.30 -30.87 -18.11
N SER A 66 27.60 -29.74 -18.17
CA SER A 66 26.82 -29.35 -19.35
C SER A 66 27.58 -28.25 -20.06
N GLN A 67 27.95 -28.56 -21.30
CA GLN A 67 28.62 -27.71 -22.27
C GLN A 67 27.72 -26.57 -22.74
N GLU A 68 28.41 -25.48 -23.08
CA GLU A 68 27.95 -24.32 -23.81
C GLU A 68 27.46 -24.67 -25.24
N SER A 69 26.34 -24.05 -25.60
CA SER A 69 25.94 -23.67 -26.97
C SER A 69 24.99 -22.47 -26.72
N GLY A 70 25.19 -21.26 -27.25
CA GLY A 70 25.71 -20.89 -28.56
C GLY A 70 24.54 -20.92 -29.54
N ASP A 71 23.71 -19.87 -29.59
CA ASP A 71 23.27 -19.25 -30.85
C ASP A 71 22.21 -18.15 -30.74
N ALA A 72 22.28 -17.29 -31.76
CA ALA A 72 21.23 -16.46 -32.37
C ALA A 72 20.75 -15.18 -31.65
N ARG A 73 21.40 -14.08 -32.04
CA ARG A 73 20.83 -12.73 -32.10
C ARG A 73 19.69 -12.69 -33.13
N LEU A 74 18.56 -12.06 -32.79
CA LEU A 74 17.64 -11.44 -33.75
C LEU A 74 17.26 -10.03 -33.25
N PRO A 75 17.19 -9.03 -34.15
CA PRO A 75 16.78 -7.67 -33.81
C PRO A 75 15.24 -7.60 -33.77
N VAL A 76 14.68 -6.97 -32.74
CA VAL A 76 13.27 -6.56 -32.74
C VAL A 76 13.26 -5.05 -32.76
N ASP A 77 12.87 -4.52 -33.92
CA ASP A 77 12.56 -3.13 -34.15
C ASP A 77 11.45 -2.66 -33.20
N ARG A 78 11.74 -1.58 -32.47
CA ARG A 78 10.75 -0.79 -31.74
C ARG A 78 10.20 0.28 -32.68
N PRO A 79 8.88 0.37 -32.90
CA PRO A 79 8.30 1.62 -33.35
C PRO A 79 8.15 2.56 -32.15
N SER A 80 8.86 3.68 -32.25
CA SER A 80 8.65 4.92 -31.52
C SER A 80 7.18 5.32 -31.60
N SER A 81 6.55 5.58 -30.45
CA SER A 81 5.36 6.42 -30.40
C SER A 81 5.51 7.42 -29.27
N GLU A 82 5.25 8.65 -29.64
CA GLU A 82 5.57 9.87 -28.93
C GLU A 82 4.68 10.07 -27.72
N VAL A 83 5.30 10.60 -26.68
CA VAL A 83 4.63 11.12 -25.49
C VAL A 83 4.07 12.48 -25.88
N ALA A 84 2.80 12.53 -26.28
CA ALA A 84 2.05 13.77 -26.36
C ALA A 84 1.55 14.14 -24.96
N THR A 85 2.18 15.17 -24.40
CA THR A 85 1.71 15.96 -23.27
C THR A 85 0.41 16.67 -23.64
N CYS A 86 -0.66 16.44 -22.89
CA CYS A 86 -1.84 17.31 -22.89
C CYS A 86 -2.08 17.84 -21.48
N SER A 87 -1.40 18.94 -21.19
CA SER A 87 -1.77 19.92 -20.16
C SER A 87 -1.91 21.27 -20.88
N ALA A 88 -3.14 21.72 -21.07
CA ALA A 88 -3.53 23.12 -21.29
C ALA A 88 -5.07 23.15 -21.27
N GLU A 89 -5.65 23.77 -20.24
CA GLU A 89 -6.38 25.05 -20.36
C GLU A 89 -7.71 24.94 -21.12
N LEU A 90 -8.83 25.16 -20.42
CA LEU A 90 -9.72 26.27 -20.78
C LEU A 90 -10.68 26.57 -19.62
N ALA A 91 -10.38 27.66 -18.93
CA ALA A 91 -11.38 28.51 -18.32
C ALA A 91 -12.13 29.28 -19.42
N VAL A 92 -13.29 29.80 -19.05
CA VAL A 92 -14.08 30.84 -19.76
C VAL A 92 -15.01 30.29 -20.86
N ASN A 93 -16.32 30.28 -20.54
CA ASN A 93 -17.33 30.99 -21.33
C ASN A 93 -18.63 31.10 -20.52
N LYS A 94 -18.75 32.24 -19.83
CA LYS A 94 -19.98 32.80 -19.30
C LYS A 94 -20.23 34.06 -20.11
N ALA A 95 -21.44 34.19 -20.64
CA ALA A 95 -22.05 35.34 -21.36
C ALA A 95 -22.16 35.21 -22.88
N GLU A 96 -23.21 35.89 -23.37
CA GLU A 96 -23.65 36.14 -24.75
C GLU A 96 -24.39 35.02 -25.50
N LEU A 97 -25.73 35.09 -25.44
CA LEU A 97 -26.54 35.30 -26.64
C LEU A 97 -27.90 35.89 -26.24
N ALA A 98 -27.93 37.21 -26.22
CA ALA A 98 -29.14 37.99 -26.38
C ALA A 98 -29.43 38.15 -27.89
N GLY A 99 -30.70 38.05 -28.26
CA GLY A 99 -31.29 38.77 -29.39
C GLY A 99 -30.96 38.27 -30.80
N ILE A 100 -31.81 37.39 -31.33
CA ILE A 100 -32.23 37.47 -32.75
C ILE A 100 -33.75 37.26 -32.78
N GLU A 101 -34.47 38.38 -32.82
CA GLU A 101 -35.81 38.45 -33.39
C GLU A 101 -35.67 38.35 -34.91
N THR A 102 -36.36 37.39 -35.52
CA THR A 102 -36.77 37.52 -36.93
C THR A 102 -38.17 36.94 -37.07
N ASP A 103 -39.14 37.85 -37.13
CA ASP A 103 -40.50 37.59 -37.60
C ASP A 103 -40.48 37.14 -39.06
N GLY A 104 -41.23 36.07 -39.36
CA GLY A 104 -41.37 35.51 -40.70
C GLY A 104 -42.49 34.49 -40.75
N GLU A 105 -43.73 34.97 -40.76
CA GLU A 105 -44.94 34.17 -40.99
C GLU A 105 -45.06 33.64 -42.44
N PRO A 106 -45.91 32.62 -42.67
CA PRO A 106 -45.63 31.51 -43.58
C PRO A 106 -46.35 31.59 -44.92
N LYS A 107 -45.93 30.76 -45.88
CA LYS A 107 -46.77 30.36 -47.01
C LYS A 107 -47.16 28.89 -46.91
N PRO A 108 -48.45 28.55 -47.07
CA PRO A 108 -48.92 27.18 -47.19
C PRO A 108 -48.68 26.71 -48.62
N ASP A 109 -48.35 25.43 -48.78
CA ASP A 109 -48.87 24.56 -49.86
C ASP A 109 -48.27 23.16 -49.68
N GLU A 110 -49.01 22.35 -48.92
CA GLU A 110 -49.50 21.05 -49.35
C GLU A 110 -48.61 20.22 -50.30
N VAL A 111 -47.71 19.40 -49.73
CA VAL A 111 -47.40 18.08 -50.32
C VAL A 111 -47.36 17.02 -49.22
N LYS A 112 -48.44 16.24 -49.19
CA LYS A 112 -48.59 14.98 -48.47
C LYS A 112 -47.47 14.00 -48.84
N ALA A 113 -46.72 13.57 -47.84
CA ALA A 113 -45.99 12.30 -47.82
C ALA A 113 -45.95 11.79 -46.38
N GLU A 114 -47.11 11.32 -45.92
CA GLU A 114 -47.25 10.49 -44.73
C GLU A 114 -46.52 9.16 -44.98
N MET A 115 -45.23 9.09 -44.63
CA MET A 115 -44.50 7.83 -44.55
C MET A 115 -43.56 7.83 -43.34
N SER A 116 -43.96 7.02 -42.36
CA SER A 116 -43.19 6.46 -41.24
C SER A 116 -42.69 7.43 -40.16
N GLU A 117 -43.57 7.75 -39.21
CA GLU A 117 -43.22 7.74 -37.78
C GLU A 117 -42.74 6.32 -37.40
N SER A 118 -41.54 5.95 -37.83
CA SER A 118 -40.88 4.76 -37.29
C SER A 118 -40.29 5.14 -35.94
N ASP A 119 -40.97 4.73 -34.89
CA ASP A 119 -40.52 4.57 -33.52
C ASP A 119 -39.00 4.68 -33.38
N HIS A 120 -38.52 5.88 -33.06
CA HIS A 120 -37.21 6.02 -32.44
C HIS A 120 -37.35 5.47 -31.02
N SER A 121 -37.38 4.15 -30.91
CA SER A 121 -37.19 3.43 -29.66
C SER A 121 -35.87 3.93 -29.10
N CYS A 122 -35.98 4.92 -28.22
CA CYS A 122 -34.85 5.61 -27.64
C CYS A 122 -34.09 4.55 -26.86
N ARG A 123 -32.99 4.06 -27.43
CA ARG A 123 -32.20 2.97 -26.87
C ARG A 123 -31.64 3.47 -25.54
N ARG A 124 -32.33 3.14 -24.45
CA ARG A 124 -31.88 3.44 -23.11
C ARG A 124 -30.58 2.68 -22.87
N THR A 125 -29.56 3.42 -22.51
CA THR A 125 -28.24 2.92 -22.18
C THR A 125 -28.08 2.87 -20.66
N LEU A 126 -27.01 2.22 -20.17
CA LEU A 126 -26.69 2.20 -18.74
C LEU A 126 -26.46 3.61 -18.17
N THR A 127 -26.04 4.58 -18.99
CA THR A 127 -25.82 5.95 -18.52
C THR A 127 -27.12 6.71 -18.26
N ASP A 128 -28.26 6.21 -18.74
CA ASP A 128 -29.57 6.81 -18.53
C ASP A 128 -30.23 6.33 -17.22
N LEU A 129 -29.59 5.41 -16.49
CA LEU A 129 -30.06 4.93 -15.21
C LEU A 129 -29.72 5.90 -14.07
N PRO A 130 -30.62 6.05 -13.07
CA PRO A 130 -30.30 6.68 -11.80
C PRO A 130 -29.07 6.06 -11.13
N VAL A 131 -28.28 6.88 -10.43
CA VAL A 131 -27.03 6.46 -9.78
C VAL A 131 -27.26 5.32 -8.77
N GLU A 132 -28.41 5.31 -8.10
CA GLU A 132 -28.78 4.29 -7.12
C GLU A 132 -28.92 2.91 -7.78
N LEU A 133 -29.54 2.86 -8.97
CA LEU A 133 -29.66 1.60 -9.72
C LEU A 133 -28.31 1.16 -10.27
N LEU A 134 -27.45 2.10 -10.69
CA LEU A 134 -26.09 1.77 -11.10
C LEU A 134 -25.26 1.18 -9.95
N LEU A 135 -25.40 1.73 -8.73
CA LEU A 135 -24.74 1.21 -7.53
C LEU A 135 -25.24 -0.21 -7.19
N GLN A 136 -26.55 -0.45 -7.23
CA GLN A 136 -27.12 -1.78 -6.99
C GLN A 136 -26.69 -2.79 -8.05
N ILE A 137 -26.71 -2.42 -9.33
CA ILE A 137 -26.22 -3.27 -10.42
C ILE A 137 -24.74 -3.58 -10.20
N HIS A 138 -23.94 -2.59 -9.81
CA HIS A 138 -22.51 -2.79 -9.54
C HIS A 138 -22.28 -3.76 -8.36
N GLU A 139 -23.02 -3.58 -7.27
CA GLU A 139 -22.96 -4.42 -6.08
C GLU A 139 -23.35 -5.88 -6.39
N LEU A 140 -24.46 -6.08 -7.11
CA LEU A 140 -24.96 -7.39 -7.51
C LEU A 140 -24.05 -8.07 -8.55
N ALA A 141 -23.49 -7.31 -9.48
CA ALA A 141 -22.62 -7.85 -10.52
C ALA A 141 -21.25 -8.26 -9.97
N GLY A 142 -20.76 -7.61 -8.90
CA GLY A 142 -19.44 -7.88 -8.30
C GLY A 142 -18.25 -7.63 -9.25
N SER A 143 -18.48 -7.00 -10.41
CA SER A 143 -17.47 -6.79 -11.45
C SER A 143 -16.57 -5.58 -11.11
N SER A 144 -15.24 -5.75 -11.16
CA SER A 144 -14.29 -4.62 -11.09
C SER A 144 -14.28 -3.76 -12.35
N ASP A 145 -14.82 -4.27 -13.45
CA ASP A 145 -14.57 -3.69 -14.76
C ASP A 145 -15.70 -2.74 -15.16
N LEU A 146 -16.83 -2.77 -14.44
CA LEU A 146 -17.98 -1.89 -14.68
C LEU A 146 -17.62 -0.39 -14.60
N PRO A 147 -16.83 0.10 -13.61
CA PRO A 147 -16.35 1.49 -13.60
C PRO A 147 -15.52 1.85 -14.84
N CYS A 148 -14.89 0.89 -15.51
CA CYS A 148 -14.04 1.15 -16.68
C CYS A 148 -14.84 1.32 -17.99
N VAL A 149 -16.13 0.96 -18.01
CA VAL A 149 -16.95 0.97 -19.23
C VAL A 149 -17.31 2.38 -19.67
N SER A 150 -17.50 3.31 -18.73
CA SER A 150 -17.90 4.69 -19.01
C SER A 150 -17.38 5.65 -17.95
N ARG A 151 -16.98 6.86 -18.35
CA ARG A 151 -16.56 7.93 -17.41
C ARG A 151 -17.68 8.32 -16.45
N TYR A 152 -18.94 8.32 -16.92
CA TYR A 152 -20.10 8.59 -16.07
C TYR A 152 -20.26 7.53 -15.00
N ILE A 153 -20.20 6.25 -15.39
CA ILE A 153 -20.27 5.12 -14.46
C ILE A 153 -19.09 5.16 -13.49
N HIS A 154 -17.88 5.47 -13.97
CA HIS A 154 -16.73 5.66 -13.09
C HIS A 154 -17.00 6.74 -12.04
N ALA A 155 -17.47 7.93 -12.44
CA ALA A 155 -17.75 9.04 -11.53
C ALA A 155 -18.85 8.68 -10.53
N ALA A 156 -19.96 8.11 -11.00
CA ALA A 156 -21.07 7.64 -10.18
C ALA A 156 -20.64 6.58 -9.15
N LEU A 157 -19.77 5.66 -9.55
CA LEU A 157 -19.20 4.63 -8.68
C LEU A 157 -17.96 5.12 -7.91
N SER A 158 -17.47 6.34 -8.13
CA SER A 158 -16.37 6.89 -7.33
C SER A 158 -16.89 7.61 -6.09
N ASP A 159 -18.13 8.12 -6.14
CA ASP A 159 -18.79 8.84 -5.05
C ASP A 159 -19.55 7.88 -4.12
N HIS A 160 -18.83 6.86 -3.63
CA HIS A 160 -19.42 5.90 -2.71
C HIS A 160 -19.54 6.47 -1.30
N THR A 161 -20.70 6.28 -0.67
CA THR A 161 -20.74 6.42 0.79
C THR A 161 -19.81 5.37 1.42
N PRO A 162 -19.10 5.69 2.52
CA PRO A 162 -18.21 4.73 3.16
C PRO A 162 -18.90 3.39 3.47
N LEU A 163 -20.16 3.42 3.89
CA LEU A 163 -20.94 2.22 4.16
C LEU A 163 -21.13 1.34 2.91
N GLN A 164 -21.49 1.93 1.77
CA GLN A 164 -21.61 1.21 0.50
C GLN A 164 -20.28 0.61 0.04
N ALA A 165 -19.18 1.35 0.19
CA ALA A 165 -17.85 0.83 -0.13
C ALA A 165 -17.48 -0.37 0.77
N VAL A 166 -17.84 -0.34 2.07
CA VAL A 166 -17.66 -1.47 2.97
C VAL A 166 -18.51 -2.67 2.56
N GLN A 167 -19.79 -2.48 2.23
CA GLN A 167 -20.68 -3.54 1.76
C GLN A 167 -20.16 -4.19 0.47
N TRP A 168 -19.74 -3.37 -0.49
CA TRP A 168 -19.13 -3.85 -1.73
C TRP A 168 -17.85 -4.67 -1.47
N LEU A 169 -16.96 -4.17 -0.61
CA LEU A 169 -15.75 -4.91 -0.22
C LEU A 169 -16.10 -6.22 0.49
N ALA A 170 -17.06 -6.21 1.41
CA ALA A 170 -17.58 -7.38 2.11
C ALA A 170 -18.12 -8.42 1.13
N ASN A 171 -18.95 -8.02 0.17
CA ASN A 171 -19.49 -8.90 -0.86
C ASN A 171 -18.39 -9.52 -1.73
N ARG A 172 -17.36 -8.73 -2.04
CA ARG A 172 -16.27 -9.18 -2.91
C ARG A 172 -15.25 -10.10 -2.21
N TYR A 173 -14.94 -9.82 -0.95
CA TYR A 173 -13.83 -10.46 -0.23
C TYR A 173 -14.24 -11.22 1.03
N GLY A 174 -15.49 -11.15 1.45
CA GLY A 174 -16.00 -11.80 2.66
C GLY A 174 -15.78 -13.31 2.66
N ALA A 175 -15.93 -13.95 1.51
CA ALA A 175 -15.68 -15.38 1.33
C ALA A 175 -14.20 -15.79 1.55
N GLN A 176 -13.25 -14.85 1.50
CA GLN A 176 -11.82 -15.13 1.70
C GLN A 176 -11.39 -15.15 3.17
N GLY A 177 -12.32 -14.88 4.09
CA GLY A 177 -12.12 -14.88 5.53
C GLY A 177 -11.48 -13.60 6.08
N SER A 178 -11.58 -13.43 7.41
CA SER A 178 -11.10 -12.25 8.14
C SER A 178 -9.60 -11.98 7.97
N GLN A 179 -8.80 -13.03 7.82
CA GLN A 179 -7.33 -12.96 7.67
C GLN A 179 -6.89 -12.17 6.45
N ARG A 180 -7.62 -12.31 5.34
CA ARG A 180 -7.24 -11.70 4.06
C ARG A 180 -8.07 -10.49 3.71
N PHE A 181 -9.25 -10.34 4.34
CA PHE A 181 -10.20 -9.29 4.01
C PHE A 181 -9.56 -7.90 3.99
N LEU A 182 -8.96 -7.48 5.11
CA LEU A 182 -8.36 -6.15 5.21
C LEU A 182 -7.18 -5.98 4.25
N SER A 183 -6.34 -7.01 4.10
CA SER A 183 -5.21 -7.00 3.16
C SER A 183 -5.64 -6.83 1.70
N LEU A 184 -6.84 -7.30 1.34
CA LEU A 184 -7.42 -7.17 0.00
C LEU A 184 -8.13 -5.84 -0.18
N ALA A 185 -8.92 -5.42 0.83
CA ALA A 185 -9.57 -4.12 0.87
C ALA A 185 -8.57 -2.98 0.64
N LEU A 186 -7.45 -3.00 1.37
CA LEU A 186 -6.39 -1.99 1.27
C LEU A 186 -5.75 -1.85 -0.12
N ARG A 187 -5.92 -2.85 -1.01
CA ARG A 187 -5.41 -2.78 -2.39
C ARG A 187 -6.22 -1.81 -3.24
N HIS A 188 -7.47 -1.56 -2.86
CA HIS A 188 -8.36 -0.68 -3.59
C HIS A 188 -8.11 0.79 -3.26
N PRO A 189 -8.13 1.68 -4.26
CA PRO A 189 -7.95 3.11 -4.05
C PRO A 189 -9.05 3.72 -3.17
N ILE A 190 -10.28 3.20 -3.25
CA ILE A 190 -11.42 3.61 -2.42
C ILE A 190 -11.21 3.34 -0.92
N CYS A 191 -10.24 2.50 -0.55
CA CYS A 191 -9.97 2.17 0.84
C CYS A 191 -9.03 3.21 1.45
N ASP A 192 -9.62 4.17 2.14
CA ASP A 192 -8.99 5.24 2.90
C ASP A 192 -8.96 4.95 4.41
N TYR A 193 -8.52 5.92 5.21
CA TYR A 193 -8.46 5.80 6.66
C TYR A 193 -9.83 5.58 7.31
N ASP A 194 -10.83 6.36 6.90
CA ASP A 194 -12.17 6.33 7.47
C ASP A 194 -12.87 5.00 7.13
N LEU A 195 -12.71 4.52 5.90
CA LEU A 195 -13.21 3.21 5.49
C LEU A 195 -12.57 2.08 6.29
N VAL A 196 -11.27 2.14 6.56
CA VAL A 196 -10.61 1.12 7.40
C VAL A 196 -11.10 1.13 8.83
N GLN A 197 -11.42 2.31 9.39
CA GLN A 197 -12.07 2.37 10.70
C GLN A 197 -13.46 1.74 10.66
N LEU A 198 -14.24 2.11 9.64
CA LEU A 198 -15.61 1.62 9.47
C LEU A 198 -15.64 0.10 9.27
N ILE A 199 -14.70 -0.43 8.47
CA ILE A 199 -14.48 -1.88 8.31
C ILE A 199 -14.18 -2.52 9.67
N ASN A 200 -13.26 -1.96 10.46
CA ASN A 200 -12.93 -2.53 11.78
C ASN A 200 -14.10 -2.44 12.76
N TYR A 201 -14.96 -1.43 12.64
CA TYR A 201 -16.13 -1.22 13.49
C TYR A 201 -17.26 -2.19 13.15
N HIS A 202 -17.61 -2.32 11.86
CA HIS A 202 -18.73 -3.15 11.40
C HIS A 202 -18.35 -4.58 11.01
N TRP A 203 -17.08 -5.00 11.13
CA TRP A 203 -16.65 -6.32 10.65
C TRP A 203 -17.50 -7.47 11.20
N GLU A 204 -17.82 -7.44 12.50
CA GLU A 204 -18.61 -8.50 13.13
C GLU A 204 -20.03 -8.55 12.56
N GLU A 205 -20.66 -7.40 12.38
CA GLU A 205 -21.96 -7.30 11.72
C GLU A 205 -21.86 -7.85 10.30
N LEU A 206 -20.88 -7.39 9.49
CA LEU A 206 -20.72 -7.81 8.09
C LEU A 206 -20.53 -9.33 7.95
N VAL A 207 -19.80 -9.96 8.88
CA VAL A 207 -19.65 -11.41 8.93
C VAL A 207 -20.99 -12.10 9.23
N LEU A 208 -21.84 -11.51 10.07
CA LEU A 208 -23.18 -12.01 10.36
C LEU A 208 -24.12 -11.85 9.16
N TRP A 209 -24.10 -10.69 8.48
CA TRP A 209 -24.86 -10.47 7.24
C TRP A 209 -24.51 -11.50 6.16
N HIS A 210 -23.22 -11.73 5.93
CA HIS A 210 -22.75 -12.75 4.98
C HIS A 210 -23.13 -14.18 5.37
N ARG A 211 -23.36 -14.46 6.66
CA ARG A 211 -23.83 -15.78 7.10
C ARG A 211 -25.35 -15.95 6.97
N ALA A 212 -26.11 -14.86 7.06
CA ALA A 212 -27.57 -14.91 7.02
C ALA A 212 -28.11 -15.04 5.59
N ASP A 213 -27.49 -14.36 4.63
CA ASP A 213 -28.04 -14.24 3.26
C ASP A 213 -27.43 -15.23 2.25
N PHE A 214 -26.29 -15.84 2.55
CA PHE A 214 -25.68 -16.86 1.69
C PHE A 214 -26.08 -18.26 2.16
N GLU A 215 -27.22 -18.75 1.65
CA GLU A 215 -27.18 -20.12 1.13
C GLU A 215 -26.01 -20.15 0.13
N PRO A 216 -24.97 -20.98 0.31
CA PRO A 216 -23.74 -20.91 -0.45
C PRO A 216 -24.06 -21.11 -1.94
N ARG A 217 -24.23 -20.00 -2.69
CA ARG A 217 -24.33 -20.08 -4.14
C ARG A 217 -23.01 -20.65 -4.61
N PRO A 218 -23.00 -21.81 -5.28
CA PRO A 218 -21.76 -22.39 -5.77
C PRO A 218 -21.11 -21.35 -6.69
N ILE A 219 -19.93 -20.85 -6.30
CA ILE A 219 -19.12 -20.05 -7.20
C ILE A 219 -18.68 -21.02 -8.29
N ILE A 220 -19.42 -21.05 -9.39
CA ILE A 220 -19.04 -21.77 -10.59
C ILE A 220 -17.84 -21.02 -11.13
N SER A 221 -16.64 -21.53 -10.83
CA SER A 221 -15.42 -21.08 -11.49
C SER A 221 -15.67 -21.13 -13.01
N PRO A 222 -15.20 -20.14 -13.79
CA PRO A 222 -15.29 -20.19 -15.26
C PRO A 222 -14.60 -21.43 -15.86
N PHE A 223 -13.84 -22.18 -15.06
CA PHE A 223 -13.23 -23.46 -15.41
C PHE A 223 -14.04 -24.70 -14.99
N GLY A 224 -15.33 -24.56 -14.66
CA GLY A 224 -16.26 -25.68 -14.44
C GLY A 224 -15.99 -26.55 -13.20
N LYS A 225 -14.99 -26.22 -12.40
CA LYS A 225 -14.76 -26.86 -11.11
C LYS A 225 -15.52 -26.08 -10.05
N ALA A 226 -16.57 -26.71 -9.51
CA ALA A 226 -17.20 -26.27 -8.28
C ALA A 226 -16.16 -26.30 -7.17
N LEU A 227 -15.50 -25.18 -6.93
CA LEU A 227 -14.75 -24.96 -5.71
C LEU A 227 -15.82 -24.73 -4.66
N LEU A 228 -16.21 -25.80 -3.95
CA LEU A 228 -16.83 -25.60 -2.64
C LEU A 228 -15.89 -24.64 -1.90
N PRO A 229 -16.38 -23.47 -1.46
CA PRO A 229 -15.55 -22.57 -0.69
C PRO A 229 -14.99 -23.40 0.46
N MET A 230 -13.66 -23.57 0.47
CA MET A 230 -12.95 -24.07 1.63
C MET A 230 -13.14 -23.02 2.72
N TYR A 231 -14.32 -22.99 3.30
CA TYR A 231 -14.59 -22.28 4.53
C TYR A 231 -13.67 -22.94 5.54
N SER A 232 -12.64 -22.19 5.90
CA SER A 232 -11.88 -22.47 7.11
C SER A 232 -12.91 -22.60 8.21
N ASP A 233 -12.86 -23.72 8.93
CA ASP A 233 -13.73 -24.13 10.04
C ASP A 233 -14.57 -22.97 10.62
N PRO A 234 -15.91 -22.99 10.57
CA PRO A 234 -16.76 -21.91 11.08
C PRO A 234 -16.52 -21.59 12.57
N LEU A 235 -15.87 -22.50 13.29
CA LEU A 235 -15.43 -22.33 14.67
C LEU A 235 -14.11 -21.55 14.82
N SER A 236 -13.30 -21.39 13.77
CA SER A 236 -12.05 -20.62 13.79
C SER A 236 -12.30 -19.13 14.08
N ILE A 237 -13.50 -18.62 13.76
CA ILE A 237 -13.88 -17.22 14.02
C ILE A 237 -14.06 -16.94 15.52
N ARG A 238 -14.42 -17.94 16.34
CA ARG A 238 -14.67 -17.75 17.79
C ARG A 238 -13.41 -17.49 18.62
N ASN A 239 -12.22 -17.71 18.06
CA ASN A 239 -10.95 -17.54 18.78
C ASN A 239 -10.23 -16.23 18.47
N TYR A 240 -10.77 -15.37 17.60
CA TYR A 240 -10.22 -14.03 17.47
C TYR A 240 -10.76 -13.18 18.61
N PRO A 241 -9.88 -12.59 19.44
CA PRO A 241 -10.35 -11.63 20.42
C PRO A 241 -11.18 -10.58 19.66
N LEU A 242 -12.37 -10.28 20.17
CA LEU A 242 -13.17 -9.11 19.76
C LEU A 242 -12.21 -7.92 19.69
N GLY A 243 -11.77 -7.55 18.49
CA GLY A 243 -10.60 -6.70 18.37
C GLY A 243 -9.79 -6.88 17.10
N ARG A 244 -10.11 -6.05 16.11
CA ARG A 244 -9.33 -5.71 14.92
C ARG A 244 -9.11 -6.85 13.93
N LEU A 245 -9.37 -6.55 12.67
CA LEU A 245 -9.08 -7.48 11.58
C LEU A 245 -7.57 -7.69 11.42
N PRO A 246 -7.07 -8.92 11.43
CA PRO A 246 -5.68 -9.19 11.08
C PRO A 246 -5.34 -8.69 9.67
N CYS A 247 -4.11 -8.22 9.50
CA CYS A 247 -3.60 -7.72 8.22
C CYS A 247 -2.24 -8.36 7.94
N ASP A 248 -2.27 -9.58 7.38
CA ASP A 248 -1.06 -10.36 7.10
C ASP A 248 -0.14 -9.68 6.06
N SER A 249 -0.72 -8.94 5.12
CA SER A 249 0.04 -8.28 4.06
C SER A 249 -0.45 -6.85 3.84
N VAL A 250 0.37 -5.86 4.20
CA VAL A 250 0.11 -4.46 3.86
C VAL A 250 0.41 -4.24 2.37
N PRO A 251 -0.56 -3.80 1.56
CA PRO A 251 -0.33 -3.52 0.14
C PRO A 251 0.67 -2.39 -0.04
N ARG A 252 1.50 -2.50 -1.08
CA ARG A 252 2.48 -1.46 -1.44
C ARG A 252 1.84 -0.09 -1.67
N ARG A 253 0.58 -0.04 -2.11
CA ARG A 253 -0.18 1.21 -2.33
C ARG A 253 -0.27 2.04 -1.05
N VAL A 254 -0.54 1.41 0.09
CA VAL A 254 -0.61 2.09 1.40
C VAL A 254 0.72 2.77 1.74
N LEU A 255 1.83 2.21 1.28
CA LEU A 255 3.16 2.77 1.50
C LEU A 255 3.61 3.72 0.39
N ARG A 256 2.78 3.92 -0.65
CA ARG A 256 3.06 4.95 -1.65
C ARG A 256 2.73 6.28 -1.02
N ILE A 257 3.76 7.09 -0.88
CA ILE A 257 3.60 8.41 -0.34
C ILE A 257 3.07 9.31 -1.45
N PRO A 258 1.97 10.05 -1.22
CA PRO A 258 1.49 10.98 -2.23
C PRO A 258 2.58 12.01 -2.58
N PRO A 259 2.65 12.43 -3.86
CA PRO A 259 3.52 13.53 -4.26
C PRO A 259 3.12 14.81 -3.51
N LYS A 260 4.10 15.54 -3.00
CA LYS A 260 3.88 16.83 -2.33
C LYS A 260 3.53 17.90 -3.37
N GLU A 261 2.36 18.51 -3.26
CA GLU A 261 2.14 19.89 -3.70
C GLU A 261 1.71 20.71 -2.48
N GLY A 262 2.65 21.50 -1.94
CA GLY A 262 2.39 22.49 -0.89
C GLY A 262 2.15 21.90 0.51
N ASP A 263 2.89 22.40 1.48
CA ASP A 263 2.85 22.04 2.90
C ASP A 263 3.44 20.67 3.28
N GLU A 264 4.14 20.67 4.41
CA GLU A 264 4.88 19.55 4.99
C GLU A 264 4.07 18.26 4.91
N ALA A 265 4.42 17.34 3.99
CA ALA A 265 3.75 16.05 3.84
C ALA A 265 3.59 15.36 5.19
N ARG A 266 2.42 15.56 5.79
CA ARG A 266 1.99 14.77 6.90
C ARG A 266 1.87 13.35 6.36
N PRO A 267 2.32 12.37 7.14
CA PRO A 267 2.15 11.00 6.74
C PRO A 267 0.65 10.73 6.55
N ASP A 268 0.29 10.14 5.41
CA ASP A 268 -1.04 9.62 5.12
C ASP A 268 -1.61 8.93 6.37
N ALA A 269 -2.76 9.44 6.83
CA ALA A 269 -3.42 8.99 8.04
C ALA A 269 -3.67 7.48 8.00
N LEU A 270 -3.97 6.94 6.81
CA LEU A 270 -4.17 5.51 6.59
C LEU A 270 -2.88 4.72 6.89
N ALA A 271 -1.76 5.14 6.32
CA ALA A 271 -0.49 4.47 6.50
C ALA A 271 0.01 4.56 7.95
N CYS A 272 -0.12 5.73 8.59
CA CYS A 272 0.15 5.90 10.02
C CYS A 272 -0.71 4.97 10.88
N TYR A 273 -2.01 4.91 10.61
CA TYR A 273 -2.92 4.02 11.32
C TYR A 273 -2.46 2.56 11.18
N ILE A 274 -2.18 2.13 9.95
CA ILE A 274 -1.81 0.74 9.69
C ILE A 274 -0.50 0.36 10.40
N LEU A 275 0.54 1.19 10.29
CA LEU A 275 1.83 0.96 10.93
C LEU A 275 1.73 0.96 12.45
N SER A 276 0.83 1.77 13.02
CA SER A 276 0.62 1.84 14.47
C SER A 276 -0.17 0.66 15.04
N LYS A 277 -1.07 0.06 14.24
CA LYS A 277 -2.03 -0.95 14.71
C LYS A 277 -1.67 -2.37 14.29
N TYR A 278 -0.96 -2.54 13.19
CA TYR A 278 -0.66 -3.85 12.62
C TYR A 278 0.84 -4.12 12.59
N VAL A 279 1.20 -5.38 12.78
CA VAL A 279 2.58 -5.85 12.63
C VAL A 279 2.87 -5.99 11.14
N VAL A 280 3.73 -5.12 10.62
CA VAL A 280 4.11 -5.13 9.21
C VAL A 280 5.43 -5.88 9.02
N SER A 281 5.51 -6.70 7.96
CA SER A 281 6.74 -7.39 7.61
C SER A 281 7.88 -6.42 7.32
N GLU A 282 9.08 -6.71 7.83
CA GLU A 282 10.31 -5.95 7.55
C GLU A 282 10.51 -5.68 6.05
N LYS A 283 10.26 -6.67 5.18
CA LYS A 283 10.40 -6.52 3.72
C LYS A 283 9.51 -5.43 3.14
N VAL A 284 8.31 -5.29 3.69
CA VAL A 284 7.31 -4.31 3.26
C VAL A 284 7.71 -2.93 3.76
N LEU A 285 8.19 -2.81 5.00
CA LEU A 285 8.77 -1.57 5.53
C LEU A 285 10.01 -1.12 4.74
N SER A 286 10.92 -2.04 4.42
CA SER A 286 12.11 -1.78 3.59
C SER A 286 11.76 -1.32 2.17
N TYR A 287 10.63 -1.79 1.62
CA TYR A 287 10.09 -1.22 0.38
C TYR A 287 9.61 0.23 0.58
N GLY A 288 8.89 0.51 1.68
CA GLY A 288 8.49 1.87 2.06
C GLY A 288 9.69 2.82 2.21
N ILE A 289 10.76 2.38 2.87
CA ILE A 289 12.01 3.16 3.00
C ILE A 289 12.58 3.51 1.63
N ARG A 290 12.72 2.54 0.72
CA ARG A 290 13.23 2.79 -0.64
C ARG A 290 12.37 3.82 -1.38
N HIS A 291 11.06 3.71 -1.27
CA HIS A 291 10.13 4.65 -1.90
C HIS A 291 10.22 6.05 -1.27
N ALA A 292 10.34 6.15 0.05
CA ALA A 292 10.53 7.40 0.77
C ALA A 292 11.82 8.11 0.33
N VAL A 293 12.93 7.38 0.24
CA VAL A 293 14.19 7.93 -0.27
C VAL A 293 14.05 8.36 -1.73
N TYR A 294 13.41 7.55 -2.57
CA TYR A 294 13.15 7.88 -3.98
C TYR A 294 12.23 9.11 -4.15
N THR A 295 11.35 9.38 -3.20
CA THR A 295 10.46 10.57 -3.24
C THR A 295 11.00 11.74 -2.42
N ASN A 296 12.22 11.62 -1.87
CA ASN A 296 12.87 12.59 -0.99
C ASN A 296 12.02 12.98 0.24
N GLN A 297 11.52 11.97 0.94
CA GLN A 297 10.66 12.15 2.11
C GLN A 297 11.32 11.58 3.37
N ALA A 298 12.28 12.33 3.94
CA ALA A 298 13.09 11.89 5.07
C ALA A 298 12.25 11.50 6.30
N GLY A 299 11.18 12.27 6.59
CA GLY A 299 10.27 11.97 7.71
C GLY A 299 9.69 10.55 7.62
N TRP A 300 9.24 10.14 6.43
CA TRP A 300 8.74 8.79 6.19
C TRP A 300 9.81 7.72 6.32
N ALA A 301 11.00 7.96 5.79
CA ALA A 301 12.12 7.03 5.93
C ALA A 301 12.44 6.76 7.40
N ARG A 302 12.52 7.82 8.23
CA ARG A 302 12.71 7.70 9.69
C ARG A 302 11.59 6.93 10.36
N SER A 303 10.33 7.22 10.03
CA SER A 303 9.18 6.50 10.57
C SER A 303 9.23 5.02 10.24
N PHE A 304 9.48 4.65 8.98
CA PHE A 304 9.58 3.24 8.59
C PHE A 304 10.74 2.50 9.28
N ILE A 305 11.88 3.16 9.50
CA ILE A 305 12.97 2.58 10.29
C ILE A 305 12.54 2.41 11.75
N GLY A 306 11.84 3.40 12.32
CA GLY A 306 11.27 3.32 13.67
C GLY A 306 10.30 2.15 13.87
N TYR A 307 9.56 1.77 12.81
CA TYR A 307 8.70 0.59 12.80
C TYR A 307 9.45 -0.74 12.58
N GLY A 308 10.78 -0.72 12.46
CA GLY A 308 11.62 -1.91 12.29
C GLY A 308 12.01 -2.20 10.83
N GLY A 309 11.84 -1.25 9.92
CA GLY A 309 12.31 -1.40 8.54
C GLY A 309 13.84 -1.35 8.46
N ASN A 310 14.40 -2.18 7.58
CA ASN A 310 15.84 -2.23 7.36
C ASN A 310 16.23 -1.44 6.10
N PRO A 311 17.01 -0.34 6.21
CA PRO A 311 17.45 0.44 5.06
C PRO A 311 18.53 -0.28 4.23
N PHE A 312 19.14 -1.32 4.78
CA PHE A 312 20.17 -2.13 4.11
C PHE A 312 19.59 -3.33 3.33
N ASP A 313 18.26 -3.49 3.31
CA ASP A 313 17.59 -4.53 2.53
C ASP A 313 17.94 -4.44 1.03
N LYS A 314 18.15 -5.61 0.40
CA LYS A 314 18.64 -5.75 -0.99
C LYS A 314 19.94 -5.01 -1.26
N GLY A 315 20.95 -5.24 -0.42
CA GLY A 315 22.30 -4.71 -0.60
C GLY A 315 22.40 -3.21 -0.42
N GLY A 316 21.56 -2.59 0.42
CA GLY A 316 21.62 -1.15 0.65
C GLY A 316 21.06 -0.28 -0.47
N LEU A 317 20.13 -0.79 -1.29
CA LEU A 317 19.56 -0.03 -2.41
C LEU A 317 18.95 1.32 -1.98
N ALA A 318 18.36 1.43 -0.79
CA ALA A 318 17.86 2.71 -0.29
C ALA A 318 19.02 3.71 -0.07
N LEU A 319 20.11 3.26 0.55
CA LEU A 319 21.30 4.06 0.78
C LEU A 319 21.98 4.45 -0.54
N GLU A 320 22.06 3.52 -1.49
CA GLU A 320 22.58 3.77 -2.84
C GLU A 320 21.80 4.90 -3.54
N ILE A 321 20.47 4.88 -3.49
CA ILE A 321 19.63 5.93 -4.09
C ILE A 321 19.90 7.28 -3.43
N ALA A 322 20.03 7.33 -2.10
CA ALA A 322 20.34 8.57 -1.37
C ALA A 322 21.74 9.11 -1.74
N MET A 323 22.74 8.24 -1.84
CA MET A 323 24.11 8.61 -2.23
C MET A 323 24.19 9.15 -3.65
N ARG A 324 23.52 8.48 -4.60
CA ARG A 324 23.46 8.95 -6.00
C ARG A 324 22.81 10.32 -6.14
N ARG A 325 21.94 10.70 -5.21
CA ARG A 325 21.33 12.04 -5.14
C ARG A 325 22.20 13.08 -4.45
N GLY A 326 23.26 12.66 -3.76
CA GLY A 326 24.08 13.55 -2.94
C GLY A 326 23.37 14.06 -1.69
N ASP A 327 22.30 13.41 -1.24
CA ASP A 327 21.53 13.85 -0.07
C ASP A 327 22.19 13.35 1.23
N LEU A 328 23.07 14.18 1.79
CA LEU A 328 23.81 13.88 3.00
C LEU A 328 22.88 13.66 4.21
N ASP A 329 21.82 14.46 4.33
CA ASP A 329 20.91 14.39 5.46
C ASP A 329 20.09 13.09 5.44
N MET A 330 19.62 12.68 4.27
CA MET A 330 18.96 11.38 4.11
C MET A 330 19.93 10.22 4.40
N VAL A 331 21.17 10.29 3.90
CA VAL A 331 22.19 9.26 4.19
C VAL A 331 22.45 9.16 5.69
N ARG A 332 22.60 10.30 6.37
CA ARG A 332 22.74 10.38 7.81
C ARG A 332 21.54 9.72 8.48
N ASP A 333 20.32 10.16 8.18
CA ASP A 333 19.09 9.63 8.75
C ASP A 333 18.97 8.10 8.63
N LEU A 334 19.22 7.55 7.44
CA LEU A 334 19.15 6.10 7.21
C LEU A 334 20.14 5.33 8.09
N VAL A 335 21.37 5.82 8.20
CA VAL A 335 22.44 5.17 8.97
C VAL A 335 22.22 5.34 10.48
N GLU A 336 22.00 6.56 10.97
CA GLU A 336 21.90 6.80 12.42
C GLU A 336 20.62 6.19 13.00
N THR A 337 19.48 6.35 12.31
CA THR A 337 18.20 5.85 12.81
C THR A 337 18.23 4.32 12.89
N HIS A 338 18.84 3.66 11.91
CA HIS A 338 18.94 2.19 11.94
C HIS A 338 19.83 1.70 13.11
N ILE A 339 20.98 2.34 13.32
CA ILE A 339 21.86 2.04 14.47
C ILE A 339 21.10 2.25 15.79
N ALA A 340 20.27 3.30 15.89
CA ALA A 340 19.47 3.57 17.06
C ALA A 340 18.40 2.48 17.32
N THR A 341 17.72 2.01 16.26
CA THR A 341 16.65 1.00 16.36
C THR A 341 17.12 -0.42 16.62
N THR A 342 18.28 -0.83 16.10
CA THR A 342 18.81 -2.20 16.26
C THR A 342 19.25 -2.52 17.69
N GLY A 343 19.14 -1.58 18.63
CA GLY A 343 19.29 -1.88 20.05
C GLY A 343 20.71 -2.22 20.48
N CYS A 344 21.72 -1.96 19.63
CA CYS A 344 23.15 -2.01 19.95
C CYS A 344 23.57 -0.96 21.01
N ARG A 345 22.65 -0.49 21.86
CA ARG A 345 22.88 0.43 22.98
C ARG A 345 23.66 -0.19 24.14
N ARG A 346 23.87 -1.51 24.16
CA ARG A 346 24.60 -2.16 25.25
C ARG A 346 26.09 -2.24 24.91
N LYS A 347 26.82 -1.24 25.43
CA LYS A 347 28.27 -1.05 25.39
C LYS A 347 28.77 -0.82 23.99
N MET A 348 29.02 0.45 23.63
CA MET A 348 30.15 1.02 22.85
C MET A 348 30.91 0.13 21.82
N GLN A 349 30.28 -0.94 21.33
CA GLN A 349 30.80 -1.91 20.38
C GLN A 349 30.64 -1.25 19.03
N THR A 350 31.68 -0.48 18.70
CA THR A 350 32.12 -0.09 17.38
C THR A 350 31.01 -0.02 16.34
N ASN A 351 30.57 1.20 16.04
CA ASN A 351 29.74 1.60 14.89
C ASN A 351 30.13 0.90 13.57
N ALA A 352 31.36 0.37 13.48
CA ALA A 352 31.85 -0.47 12.40
C ALA A 352 31.02 -1.74 12.12
N ALA A 353 30.32 -2.32 13.10
CA ALA A 353 29.65 -3.61 12.92
C ALA A 353 28.45 -3.57 11.96
N VAL A 354 27.84 -2.39 11.75
CA VAL A 354 26.68 -2.23 10.87
C VAL A 354 27.10 -2.01 9.41
N ILE A 355 28.33 -1.54 9.19
CA ILE A 355 28.82 -1.16 7.85
C ILE A 355 29.53 -2.36 7.23
N THR A 356 28.76 -3.17 6.51
CA THR A 356 29.25 -4.31 5.74
C THR A 356 30.19 -3.87 4.62
N ASP A 357 31.02 -4.80 4.12
CA ASP A 357 31.92 -4.51 3.00
C ASP A 357 31.16 -4.15 1.70
N GLU A 358 29.94 -4.65 1.55
CA GLU A 358 29.03 -4.25 0.47
C GLU A 358 28.69 -2.75 0.54
N ILE A 359 28.39 -2.24 1.75
CA ILE A 359 28.13 -0.80 1.95
C ILE A 359 29.39 0.01 1.69
N LYS A 360 30.57 -0.48 2.09
CA LYS A 360 31.85 0.20 1.77
C LYS A 360 32.07 0.28 0.26
N ALA A 361 31.76 -0.77 -0.49
CA ALA A 361 31.83 -0.76 -1.94
C ALA A 361 30.84 0.24 -2.56
N LEU A 362 29.63 0.35 -2.01
CA LEU A 362 28.66 1.37 -2.45
C LEU A 362 29.14 2.79 -2.17
N ILE A 363 29.71 3.04 -0.98
CA ILE A 363 30.28 4.33 -0.60
C ILE A 363 31.38 4.71 -1.60
N LEU A 364 32.31 3.81 -1.89
CA LEU A 364 33.39 4.06 -2.85
C LEU A 364 32.88 4.29 -4.27
N LYS A 365 31.72 3.72 -4.65
CA LYS A 365 31.20 3.82 -6.01
C LYS A 365 30.35 5.07 -6.24
N PHE A 366 29.58 5.50 -5.25
CA PHE A 366 28.52 6.50 -5.44
C PHE A 366 28.59 7.70 -4.50
N ALA A 367 29.42 7.68 -3.46
CA ALA A 367 29.42 8.77 -2.48
C ALA A 367 30.07 10.04 -3.04
N THR A 368 29.44 11.18 -2.76
CA THR A 368 30.06 12.50 -2.93
C THR A 368 31.13 12.73 -1.86
N ARG A 369 31.99 13.75 -2.05
CA ARG A 369 33.05 14.08 -1.09
C ARG A 369 32.52 14.34 0.32
N GLU A 370 31.35 14.99 0.43
CA GLU A 370 30.69 15.27 1.71
C GLU A 370 30.23 14.00 2.41
N ILE A 371 29.64 13.07 1.64
CA ILE A 371 29.20 11.76 2.16
C ILE A 371 30.41 10.92 2.57
N LEU A 372 31.50 10.92 1.79
CA LEU A 372 32.76 10.26 2.14
C LEU A 372 33.33 10.83 3.45
N ASP A 373 33.37 12.15 3.58
CA ASP A 373 33.82 12.83 4.79
C ASP A 373 32.98 12.45 6.01
N TYR A 374 31.65 12.35 5.86
CA TYR A 374 30.78 11.83 6.92
C TYR A 374 31.16 10.41 7.36
N PHE A 375 31.35 9.48 6.41
CA PHE A 375 31.71 8.10 6.76
C PHE A 375 33.11 7.99 7.38
N VAL A 376 34.09 8.76 6.90
CA VAL A 376 35.47 8.71 7.40
C VAL A 376 35.60 9.44 8.74
N LYS A 377 35.11 10.68 8.85
CA LYS A 377 35.30 11.54 10.01
C LYS A 377 34.34 11.18 11.14
N GLU A 378 33.04 11.11 10.85
CA GLU A 378 32.01 10.89 11.88
C GLU A 378 31.84 9.40 12.20
N ARG A 379 31.79 8.54 11.18
CA ARG A 379 31.58 7.08 11.37
C ARG A 379 32.85 6.27 11.56
N LYS A 380 34.04 6.87 11.35
CA LYS A 380 35.35 6.21 11.48
C LYS A 380 35.45 4.93 10.64
N VAL A 381 34.80 4.92 9.47
CA VAL A 381 34.90 3.81 8.53
C VAL A 381 36.29 3.82 7.90
N LYS A 382 37.04 2.74 8.12
CA LYS A 382 38.31 2.54 7.43
C LYS A 382 38.03 2.13 6.00
N LEU A 383 38.18 3.08 5.08
CA LEU A 383 38.20 2.84 3.64
C LEU A 383 39.65 2.68 3.19
N SER A 384 39.91 1.85 2.18
CA SER A 384 41.25 1.67 1.60
C SER A 384 41.71 2.96 0.91
N LEU A 385 42.88 3.47 1.29
CA LEU A 385 43.47 4.69 0.72
C LEU A 385 43.58 4.63 -0.81
N GLY A 386 43.94 3.46 -1.36
CA GLY A 386 44.02 3.26 -2.82
C GLY A 386 42.68 3.45 -3.53
N SER A 387 41.56 3.20 -2.85
CA SER A 387 40.22 3.43 -3.42
C SER A 387 39.76 4.88 -3.28
N ILE A 388 40.26 5.60 -2.28
CA ILE A 388 39.97 7.03 -2.08
C ILE A 388 40.70 7.86 -3.15
N LEU A 389 41.94 7.51 -3.48
CA LEU A 389 42.76 8.25 -4.46
C LEU A 389 42.35 8.00 -5.91
N ALA A 390 41.55 6.97 -6.17
CA ALA A 390 41.07 6.62 -7.51
C ALA A 390 39.76 7.35 -7.90
N LEU A 391 39.14 8.04 -6.94
CA LEU A 391 37.99 8.93 -7.12
C LEU A 391 38.48 10.36 -7.30
#